data_AF-A0A1X1BM89-F1
#
_entry.id   AF-A0A1X1BM89-F1
#
_cell.length_a   1.000
_cell.length_b   1.000
_cell.length_c   1.000
_cell.angle_alpha   90.00
_cell.angle_beta   90.00
_cell.angle_gamma   90.00
#
_symmetry.space_group_name_H-M   'P 1'
#
loop_
_entity.id
_entity.type
_entity.pdbx_description
1 polymer ?
#
loop_
_entity_poly.entity_id
_entity_poly.type
_entity_poly.pdbx_seq_one_letter_code
_entity_poly.pdbx_strand_id
1 'polypeptide(L)'
;MDPDDLYGKMASSTSMQDTCRKPFEPPSRSDIHEEAMKDGQSLIDVATDYLGTLETMEIPAYGTISAEHNDILEMTADAILVPVPPNLTPYGGLGLNVLERGGKKLITALVKRAKVVIAERLKALEAMQSHFNSSEEYKDAVKHAKSLEIGDVILTPTFGATKTTVIGFVVAPFFLEINSREAALKIRHMFKSSLEYLNRMSIRTVLCPYLADSVNGYEPKKAIHAMIEEAYDVLTELDSIKPLYAIQNVRLVHKRLSEARKIASAIVDVAHERRPELQVQPASVYYSRASQRLIEFDESVLKFCSQQRKITYKRHSVVRKSNRMHWLRNVKPYVWRTGRLYSPPPLLVYKATGLPTLKQLPPRPYYKDRLSHVLFPLMRKPIKGLRTSGSGHLLGKTKPDPIYMQRKEL
;
A
#
# COMPACT_ATOMS: atom_id res chain seq x y z
N MET A 1 -41.73 -5.49 35.88
CA MET A 1 -41.13 -4.47 34.98
C MET A 1 -40.83 -5.21 33.71
N ASP A 2 -41.76 -5.13 32.77
CA ASP A 2 -41.78 -5.96 31.57
C ASP A 2 -40.88 -5.40 30.46
N PRO A 3 -40.34 -6.24 29.55
CA PRO A 3 -39.31 -5.88 28.58
C PRO A 3 -39.85 -5.21 27.29
N ASP A 4 -41.14 -4.85 27.24
CA ASP A 4 -41.82 -4.51 25.99
C ASP A 4 -41.85 -3.01 25.63
N ASP A 5 -41.25 -2.13 26.43
CA ASP A 5 -41.33 -0.67 26.20
C ASP A 5 -40.23 -0.07 25.30
N LEU A 6 -39.31 -0.86 24.74
CA LEU A 6 -38.18 -0.36 23.95
C LEU A 6 -38.38 -0.37 22.41
N TYR A 7 -39.51 -0.89 21.91
CA TYR A 7 -39.78 -0.99 20.46
C TYR A 7 -41.04 -0.24 19.99
N GLY A 8 -41.54 0.73 20.76
CA GLY A 8 -42.84 1.37 20.54
C GLY A 8 -42.92 2.54 19.54
N LYS A 9 -41.86 2.95 18.83
CA LYS A 9 -41.93 4.11 17.90
C LYS A 9 -41.04 3.96 16.67
N MET A 10 -41.52 3.25 15.65
CA MET A 10 -41.38 3.57 14.22
C MET A 10 -41.85 2.38 13.38
N ALA A 11 -43.16 2.28 13.18
CA ALA A 11 -43.73 1.44 12.13
C ALA A 11 -44.91 2.20 11.52
N SER A 12 -44.61 3.15 10.62
CA SER A 12 -45.61 3.60 9.65
C SER A 12 -45.92 2.41 8.74
N SER A 13 -47.14 1.90 8.83
CA SER A 13 -47.66 0.76 8.08
C SER A 13 -47.89 1.09 6.61
N THR A 14 -46.81 1.33 5.87
CA THR A 14 -46.84 1.35 4.40
C THR A 14 -46.05 0.15 3.92
N SER A 15 -46.73 -0.78 3.27
CA SER A 15 -46.09 -1.96 2.71
C SER A 15 -45.10 -1.51 1.63
N MET A 16 -43.96 -2.21 1.49
CA MET A 16 -42.98 -1.92 0.42
C MET A 16 -43.59 -1.96 -0.99
N GLN A 17 -44.74 -2.62 -1.16
CA GLN A 17 -45.45 -2.67 -2.43
C GLN A 17 -46.13 -1.33 -2.76
N ASP A 18 -46.53 -0.56 -1.76
CA ASP A 18 -47.17 0.75 -1.92
C ASP A 18 -46.16 1.84 -2.27
N THR A 19 -44.91 1.74 -1.78
CA THR A 19 -43.82 2.65 -2.14
C THR A 19 -43.36 2.47 -3.59
N CYS A 20 -43.42 1.25 -4.12
CA CYS A 20 -43.02 0.93 -5.50
C CYS A 20 -44.07 1.31 -6.58
N ARG A 21 -45.29 1.69 -6.17
CA ARG A 21 -46.37 2.10 -7.10
C ARG A 21 -46.36 3.60 -7.41
N LYS A 22 -45.58 4.41 -6.71
CA LYS A 22 -45.44 5.84 -7.01
C LYS A 22 -44.49 6.02 -8.20
N PRO A 23 -44.87 6.77 -9.26
CA PRO A 23 -43.95 7.11 -10.33
C PRO A 23 -42.78 7.92 -9.76
N PHE A 24 -41.57 7.69 -10.28
CA PHE A 24 -40.36 8.42 -9.86
C PHE A 24 -40.58 9.92 -10.06
N GLU A 25 -40.79 10.66 -8.98
CA GLU A 25 -40.76 12.11 -9.02
C GLU A 25 -39.31 12.54 -9.28
N PRO A 26 -39.03 13.37 -10.29
CA PRO A 26 -37.71 13.95 -10.45
C PRO A 26 -37.42 14.82 -9.22
N PRO A 27 -36.16 14.82 -8.71
CA PRO A 27 -35.82 15.58 -7.52
C PRO A 27 -36.19 17.06 -7.70
N SER A 28 -36.83 17.63 -6.68
CA SER A 28 -37.23 19.03 -6.63
C SER A 28 -36.02 19.93 -6.89
N ARG A 29 -36.15 20.85 -7.84
CA ARG A 29 -35.11 21.78 -8.28
C ARG A 29 -34.55 22.72 -7.19
N SER A 30 -35.08 22.67 -5.96
CA SER A 30 -34.54 23.38 -4.80
C SER A 30 -33.31 22.71 -4.17
N ASP A 31 -33.02 21.44 -4.48
CA ASP A 31 -31.88 20.71 -3.91
C ASP A 31 -30.68 20.60 -4.88
N ILE A 32 -30.71 21.33 -6.00
CA ILE A 32 -29.69 21.27 -7.07
C ILE A 32 -28.86 22.56 -7.17
N HIS A 33 -29.13 23.56 -6.33
CA HIS A 33 -28.33 24.79 -6.27
C HIS A 33 -27.45 24.84 -5.03
N GLU A 34 -26.35 24.07 -5.03
CA GLU A 34 -25.10 24.49 -4.34
C GLU A 34 -23.81 23.74 -4.75
N GLU A 35 -23.76 23.09 -5.92
CA GLU A 35 -22.50 22.54 -6.48
C GLU A 35 -22.17 23.06 -7.90
N ALA A 36 -22.45 24.34 -8.15
CA ALA A 36 -21.78 25.08 -9.21
C ALA A 36 -20.74 26.00 -8.55
N MET A 37 -19.62 25.40 -8.12
CA MET A 37 -18.48 26.18 -7.64
C MET A 37 -17.98 27.09 -8.76
N LYS A 38 -17.91 28.36 -8.42
CA LYS A 38 -17.39 29.47 -9.21
C LYS A 38 -16.01 29.14 -9.74
N ASP A 39 -15.92 28.99 -11.06
CA ASP A 39 -14.72 29.28 -11.81
C ASP A 39 -14.30 30.73 -11.49
N GLY A 40 -13.07 30.89 -10.97
CA GLY A 40 -12.40 32.20 -10.95
C GLY A 40 -12.10 32.85 -9.59
N GLN A 41 -12.05 32.11 -8.48
CA GLN A 41 -11.47 32.62 -7.22
C GLN A 41 -10.33 31.72 -6.71
N SER A 42 -9.26 32.37 -6.27
CA SER A 42 -7.93 31.86 -5.97
C SER A 42 -7.88 30.59 -5.10
N LEU A 43 -7.05 29.63 -5.55
CA LEU A 43 -6.69 28.33 -4.97
C LEU A 43 -5.93 28.39 -3.62
N ILE A 44 -6.08 29.45 -2.83
CA ILE A 44 -5.35 29.64 -1.57
C ILE A 44 -6.39 29.97 -0.49
N ASP A 45 -6.42 29.12 0.54
CA ASP A 45 -7.13 29.26 1.81
C ASP A 45 -8.66 29.08 1.80
N VAL A 46 -9.12 27.89 1.35
CA VAL A 46 -10.27 27.28 2.03
C VAL A 46 -9.74 26.72 3.34
N ALA A 47 -10.21 27.25 4.47
CA ALA A 47 -9.88 26.73 5.80
C ALA A 47 -10.17 25.22 5.85
N THR A 48 -9.12 24.41 5.68
CA THR A 48 -9.24 22.97 5.75
C THR A 48 -9.33 22.61 7.23
N ASP A 49 -10.54 22.29 7.69
CA ASP A 49 -10.73 21.69 9.00
C ASP A 49 -9.94 20.37 9.04
N TYR A 50 -8.80 20.42 9.73
CA TYR A 50 -7.95 19.25 9.94
C TYR A 50 -8.66 18.30 10.91
N LEU A 51 -8.73 17.02 10.54
CA LEU A 51 -9.46 16.00 11.32
C LEU A 51 -8.61 15.42 12.45
N GLY A 52 -7.31 15.76 12.51
CA GLY A 52 -6.39 15.21 13.49
C GLY A 52 -6.04 13.74 13.18
N THR A 53 -5.98 12.92 14.23
CA THR A 53 -5.56 11.52 14.13
C THR A 53 -6.66 10.66 13.50
N LEU A 54 -6.32 9.95 12.42
CA LEU A 54 -7.25 9.07 11.70
C LEU A 54 -7.17 7.64 12.19
N GLU A 55 -5.95 7.11 12.37
CA GLU A 55 -5.69 5.73 12.77
C GLU A 55 -4.37 5.64 13.54
N THR A 56 -4.29 4.76 14.53
CA THR A 56 -3.08 4.54 15.33
C THR A 56 -2.83 3.04 15.52
N MET A 57 -1.60 2.62 15.28
CA MET A 57 -1.11 1.28 15.55
C MET A 57 -0.17 1.30 16.75
N GLU A 58 -0.64 0.79 17.89
CA GLU A 58 0.12 0.74 19.15
C GLU A 58 0.88 -0.58 19.28
N ILE A 59 2.21 -0.56 19.19
CA ILE A 59 3.07 -1.74 19.30
C ILE A 59 3.45 -1.90 20.77
N PRO A 60 2.96 -2.95 21.47
CA PRO A 60 3.17 -3.09 22.92
C PRO A 60 4.66 -3.09 23.25
N ALA A 61 5.05 -2.28 24.25
CA ALA A 61 6.42 -2.09 24.72
C ALA A 61 7.42 -1.38 23.77
N TYR A 62 7.06 -1.12 22.51
CA TYR A 62 7.97 -0.49 21.54
C TYR A 62 7.59 0.95 21.20
N GLY A 63 6.31 1.22 20.89
CA GLY A 63 5.91 2.56 20.48
C GLY A 63 4.62 2.60 19.65
N THR A 64 4.35 3.74 19.01
CA THR A 64 3.15 3.94 18.19
C THR A 64 3.47 4.45 16.79
N ILE A 65 2.68 4.00 15.81
CA ILE A 65 2.67 4.53 14.44
C ILE A 65 1.28 5.12 14.19
N SER A 66 1.17 6.41 13.91
CA SER A 66 -0.11 7.09 13.67
C SER A 66 -0.22 7.67 12.25
N ALA A 67 -1.44 7.74 11.72
CA ALA A 67 -1.79 8.48 10.51
C ALA A 67 -2.62 9.71 10.89
N GLU A 68 -2.23 10.90 10.42
CA GLU A 68 -2.85 12.17 10.80
C GLU A 68 -3.15 13.06 9.60
N HIS A 69 -4.31 13.72 9.65
CA HIS A 69 -4.73 14.76 8.70
C HIS A 69 -4.50 16.13 9.35
N ASN A 70 -3.33 16.74 9.08
CA ASN A 70 -2.92 18.01 9.67
C ASN A 70 -1.86 18.73 8.81
N ASP A 71 -1.53 19.98 9.17
CA ASP A 71 -0.33 20.66 8.66
C ASP A 71 0.92 20.23 9.44
N ILE A 72 1.82 19.50 8.77
CA ILE A 72 3.06 18.98 9.37
C ILE A 72 3.97 20.10 9.92
N LEU A 73 3.90 21.32 9.37
CA LEU A 73 4.77 22.43 9.78
C LEU A 73 4.32 23.06 11.11
N GLU A 74 3.04 22.94 11.44
CA GLU A 74 2.43 23.54 12.63
C GLU A 74 2.38 22.60 13.84
N MET A 75 2.82 21.36 13.66
CA MET A 75 2.82 20.32 14.68
C MET A 75 4.10 20.31 15.52
N THR A 76 3.96 19.92 16.79
CA THR A 76 5.07 19.79 17.73
C THR A 76 5.58 18.35 17.78
N ALA A 77 6.89 18.19 17.61
CA ALA A 77 7.64 16.95 17.78
C ALA A 77 9.14 17.24 17.89
N ASP A 78 9.93 16.22 18.19
CA ASP A 78 11.39 16.34 18.26
C ASP A 78 11.97 16.52 16.85
N ALA A 79 11.61 15.67 15.90
CA ALA A 79 12.13 15.76 14.53
C ALA A 79 11.02 15.79 13.48
N ILE A 80 11.25 16.55 12.42
CA ILE A 80 10.51 16.43 11.16
C ILE A 80 11.44 15.90 10.07
N LEU A 81 10.98 14.91 9.33
CA LEU A 81 11.68 14.44 8.14
C LEU A 81 11.25 15.26 6.92
N VAL A 82 12.20 15.74 6.14
CA VAL A 82 11.94 16.54 4.93
C VAL A 82 12.68 15.93 3.75
N PRO A 83 11.97 15.45 2.71
CA PRO A 83 12.63 14.87 1.55
C PRO A 83 13.33 15.96 0.74
N VAL A 84 14.59 15.73 0.39
CA VAL A 84 15.39 16.59 -0.50
C VAL A 84 16.08 15.76 -1.57
N PRO A 85 16.27 16.30 -2.77
CA PRO A 85 17.04 15.61 -3.80
C PRO A 85 18.54 15.58 -3.43
N PRO A 86 19.36 14.70 -4.07
CA PRO A 86 20.79 14.56 -3.77
C PRO A 86 21.62 15.83 -3.99
N ASN A 87 21.15 16.76 -4.82
CA ASN A 87 21.77 18.07 -5.04
C ASN A 87 21.35 19.14 -4.01
N LEU A 88 20.51 18.78 -3.02
CA LEU A 88 19.99 19.66 -1.96
C LEU A 88 19.19 20.87 -2.45
N THR A 89 18.76 20.87 -3.71
CA THR A 89 17.97 21.96 -4.30
C THR A 89 16.60 21.43 -4.73
N PRO A 90 15.62 21.37 -3.83
CA PRO A 90 14.26 20.97 -4.18
C PRO A 90 13.61 22.02 -5.08
N TYR A 91 13.01 21.59 -6.18
CA TYR A 91 12.31 22.47 -7.13
C TYR A 91 10.89 22.85 -6.66
N GLY A 92 10.34 22.13 -5.67
CA GLY A 92 8.98 22.35 -5.18
C GLY A 92 8.64 21.47 -3.98
N GLY A 93 7.37 21.52 -3.57
CA GLY A 93 6.83 20.70 -2.47
C GLY A 93 7.29 21.14 -1.08
N LEU A 94 7.20 20.21 -0.12
CA LEU A 94 7.52 20.48 1.29
C LEU A 94 8.98 20.93 1.49
N GLY A 95 9.92 20.30 0.76
CA GLY A 95 11.35 20.64 0.86
C GLY A 95 11.65 22.10 0.52
N LEU A 96 11.04 22.63 -0.54
CA LEU A 96 11.21 24.03 -0.92
C LEU A 96 10.55 24.97 0.11
N ASN A 97 9.31 24.68 0.52
CA ASN A 97 8.58 25.51 1.48
C ASN A 97 9.33 25.62 2.83
N VAL A 98 9.92 24.54 3.32
CA VAL A 98 10.75 24.54 4.54
C VAL A 98 12.00 25.41 4.38
N LEU A 99 12.68 25.32 3.23
CA LEU A 99 13.86 26.14 2.95
C LEU A 99 13.53 27.63 2.79
N GLU A 100 12.41 27.96 2.15
CA GLU A 100 11.93 29.33 2.01
C GLU A 100 11.60 29.95 3.38
N ARG A 101 10.89 29.22 4.25
CA ARG A 101 10.56 29.68 5.61
C ARG A 101 11.79 29.84 6.50
N GLY A 102 12.76 28.92 6.43
CA GLY A 102 14.00 29.02 7.20
C GLY A 102 15.03 30.01 6.64
N GLY A 103 14.84 30.45 5.40
CA GLY A 103 15.66 31.44 4.72
C GLY A 103 17.14 31.06 4.57
N LYS A 104 17.98 32.07 4.33
CA LYS A 104 19.41 31.89 4.04
C LYS A 104 20.16 31.15 5.16
N LYS A 105 19.77 31.36 6.43
CA LYS A 105 20.42 30.72 7.58
C LYS A 105 20.28 29.19 7.53
N LEU A 106 19.06 28.70 7.28
CA LEU A 106 18.81 27.26 7.15
C LEU A 106 19.58 26.65 5.98
N ILE A 107 19.59 27.31 4.81
CA ILE A 107 20.31 26.83 3.62
C ILE A 107 21.82 26.74 3.91
N THR A 108 22.42 27.77 4.54
CA THR A 108 23.84 27.73 4.90
C THR A 108 24.18 26.63 5.90
N ALA A 109 23.30 26.38 6.88
CA ALA A 109 23.45 25.31 7.85
C ALA A 109 23.34 23.92 7.19
N LEU A 110 22.38 23.73 6.29
CA LEU A 110 22.18 22.51 5.52
C LEU A 110 23.43 22.15 4.71
N VAL A 111 23.95 23.09 3.91
CA VAL A 111 25.15 22.86 3.09
C VAL A 111 26.38 22.61 3.96
N LYS A 112 26.55 23.33 5.07
CA LYS A 112 27.66 23.11 6.00
C LYS A 112 27.59 21.72 6.62
N ARG A 113 26.41 21.27 7.05
CA ARG A 113 26.20 19.93 7.63
C ARG A 113 26.37 18.83 6.59
N ALA A 114 25.89 19.01 5.37
CA ALA A 114 26.10 18.06 4.27
C ALA A 114 27.60 17.81 4.01
N LYS A 115 28.42 18.87 4.01
CA LYS A 115 29.89 18.75 3.88
C LYS A 115 30.52 17.96 5.02
N VAL A 116 30.00 18.09 6.24
CA VAL A 116 30.46 17.33 7.40
C VAL A 116 30.14 15.84 7.22
N VAL A 117 28.92 15.49 6.81
CA VAL A 117 28.53 14.10 6.54
C VAL A 117 29.44 13.45 5.48
N ILE A 118 29.71 14.17 4.39
CA ILE A 118 30.63 13.71 3.34
C ILE A 118 32.05 13.55 3.89
N ALA A 119 32.54 14.49 4.69
CA ALA A 119 33.88 14.41 5.29
C ALA A 119 34.01 13.24 6.29
N GLU A 120 32.98 12.97 7.08
CA GLU A 120 32.93 11.82 8.00
C GLU A 120 32.98 10.49 7.24
N ARG A 121 32.23 10.38 6.13
CA ARG A 121 32.28 9.20 5.26
C ARG A 121 33.65 9.01 4.64
N LEU A 122 34.26 10.08 4.11
CA LEU A 122 35.60 10.01 3.54
C LEU A 122 36.64 9.57 4.57
N LYS A 123 36.58 10.11 5.79
CA LYS A 123 37.47 9.72 6.89
C LYS A 123 37.29 8.24 7.28
N ALA A 124 36.05 7.75 7.30
CA ALA A 124 35.77 6.33 7.55
C ALA A 124 36.33 5.43 6.43
N LEU A 125 36.26 5.89 5.19
CA LEU A 125 36.78 5.17 4.02
C LEU A 125 38.32 5.13 4.01
N GLU A 126 38.96 6.24 4.36
CA GLU A 126 40.42 6.32 4.55
C GLU A 126 40.90 5.34 5.64
N ALA A 127 40.16 5.22 6.75
CA ALA A 127 40.48 4.25 7.80
C ALA A 127 40.36 2.78 7.33
N MET A 128 39.56 2.51 6.29
CA MET A 128 39.37 1.19 5.71
C MET A 128 40.20 0.95 4.45
N GLN A 129 41.15 1.85 4.12
CA GLN A 129 41.93 1.77 2.89
C GLN A 129 42.66 0.42 2.72
N SER A 130 43.10 -0.20 3.82
CA SER A 130 43.77 -1.51 3.81
C SER A 130 42.87 -2.70 3.43
N HIS A 131 41.55 -2.52 3.42
CA HIS A 131 40.59 -3.57 3.05
C HIS A 131 40.28 -3.63 1.55
N PHE A 132 40.76 -2.67 0.76
CA PHE A 132 40.56 -2.66 -0.68
C PHE A 132 41.63 -3.49 -1.39
N ASN A 133 41.20 -4.40 -2.26
CA ASN A 133 42.08 -5.29 -3.01
C ASN A 133 42.79 -4.56 -4.16
N SER A 134 42.17 -3.51 -4.70
CA SER A 134 42.68 -2.71 -5.81
C SER A 134 42.66 -1.21 -5.53
N SER A 135 43.66 -0.49 -6.05
CA SER A 135 43.69 0.98 -6.01
C SER A 135 42.56 1.61 -6.82
N GLU A 136 42.06 0.93 -7.85
CA GLU A 136 40.95 1.42 -8.68
C GLU A 136 39.61 1.37 -7.94
N GLU A 137 39.35 0.27 -7.23
CA GLU A 137 38.17 0.11 -6.36
C GLU A 137 38.12 1.19 -5.29
N TYR A 138 39.27 1.49 -4.67
CA TYR A 138 39.37 2.58 -3.70
C TYR A 138 39.07 3.94 -4.32
N LYS A 139 39.60 4.23 -5.51
CA LYS A 139 39.34 5.50 -6.22
C LYS A 139 37.87 5.67 -6.55
N ASP A 140 37.19 4.60 -6.96
CA ASP A 140 35.76 4.64 -7.25
C ASP A 140 34.93 4.78 -5.98
N ALA A 141 35.28 4.08 -4.90
CA ALA A 141 34.64 4.24 -3.59
C ALA A 141 34.77 5.70 -3.08
N VAL A 142 35.94 6.32 -3.25
CA VAL A 142 36.16 7.74 -2.89
C VAL A 142 35.32 8.69 -3.75
N LYS A 143 35.12 8.40 -5.05
CA LYS A 143 34.22 9.20 -5.90
C LYS A 143 32.78 9.11 -5.41
N HIS A 144 32.32 7.91 -5.06
CA HIS A 144 30.97 7.70 -4.53
C HIS A 144 30.77 8.40 -3.18
N ALA A 145 31.74 8.30 -2.27
CA ALA A 145 31.68 8.92 -0.95
C ALA A 145 31.65 10.46 -0.97
N LYS A 146 32.07 11.09 -2.07
CA LYS A 146 31.96 12.55 -2.26
C LYS A 146 30.54 13.03 -2.57
N SER A 147 29.64 12.12 -2.91
CA SER A 147 28.25 12.43 -3.22
C SER A 147 27.33 12.04 -2.07
N LEU A 148 26.20 12.75 -1.94
CA LEU A 148 25.14 12.35 -1.02
C LEU A 148 24.42 11.11 -1.56
N GLU A 149 24.25 10.13 -0.69
CA GLU A 149 23.64 8.85 -1.00
C GLU A 149 22.16 8.84 -0.56
N ILE A 150 21.40 7.94 -1.17
CA ILE A 150 19.97 7.79 -0.87
C ILE A 150 19.79 7.27 0.56
N GLY A 151 19.00 7.98 1.36
CA GLY A 151 18.78 7.66 2.77
C GLY A 151 19.73 8.38 3.73
N ASP A 152 20.67 9.19 3.23
CA ASP A 152 21.43 10.10 4.08
C ASP A 152 20.48 11.08 4.79
N VAL A 153 20.71 11.31 6.08
CA VAL A 153 19.95 12.26 6.89
C VAL A 153 20.87 13.38 7.36
N ILE A 154 20.49 14.61 7.07
CA ILE A 154 21.21 15.81 7.48
C ILE A 154 20.37 16.55 8.52
N LEU A 155 20.83 16.55 9.77
CA LEU A 155 20.16 17.25 10.86
C LEU A 155 20.53 18.73 10.91
N THR A 156 19.52 19.57 10.99
CA THR A 156 19.64 21.02 11.08
C THR A 156 18.67 21.59 12.11
N PRO A 157 19.02 22.69 12.79
CA PRO A 157 18.05 23.42 13.60
C PRO A 157 17.01 24.09 12.71
N THR A 158 15.82 24.36 13.24
CA THR A 158 14.66 24.73 12.43
C THR A 158 14.68 26.16 11.90
N PHE A 159 15.39 27.07 12.57
CA PHE A 159 15.42 28.51 12.28
C PHE A 159 14.01 29.14 12.10
N GLY A 160 13.00 28.62 12.80
CA GLY A 160 11.62 29.09 12.72
C GLY A 160 10.81 28.57 11.54
N ALA A 161 11.35 27.64 10.74
CA ALA A 161 10.61 27.04 9.62
C ALA A 161 9.46 26.12 10.10
N THR A 162 9.64 25.46 11.25
CA THR A 162 8.70 24.50 11.84
C THR A 162 8.65 24.65 13.37
N LYS A 163 7.59 24.14 13.99
CA LYS A 163 7.48 24.05 15.47
C LYS A 163 8.22 22.86 16.09
N THR A 164 8.94 22.06 15.27
CA THR A 164 9.76 20.95 15.77
C THR A 164 11.09 21.44 16.35
N THR A 165 11.82 20.59 17.07
CA THR A 165 13.13 20.96 17.62
C THR A 165 14.24 20.86 16.57
N VAL A 166 14.18 19.84 15.70
CA VAL A 166 15.17 19.60 14.63
C VAL A 166 14.47 19.26 13.31
N ILE A 167 15.13 19.60 12.19
CA ILE A 167 14.75 19.16 10.84
C ILE A 167 15.79 18.13 10.36
N GLY A 168 15.32 16.94 10.00
CA GLY A 168 16.10 15.92 9.30
C GLY A 168 15.82 15.96 7.81
N PHE A 169 16.76 16.52 7.03
CA PHE A 169 16.69 16.46 5.58
C PHE A 169 17.11 15.08 5.10
N VAL A 170 16.19 14.33 4.50
CA VAL A 170 16.41 12.97 3.99
C VAL A 170 16.66 13.03 2.50
N VAL A 171 17.78 12.48 2.05
CA VAL A 171 18.11 12.40 0.63
C VAL A 171 17.24 11.35 -0.04
N ALA A 172 16.25 11.83 -0.79
CA ALA A 172 15.27 11.02 -1.52
C ALA A 172 15.69 10.87 -2.99
N PRO A 173 15.48 9.69 -3.62
CA PRO A 173 15.75 9.49 -5.02
C PRO A 173 14.61 10.02 -5.89
N PHE A 174 14.93 10.33 -7.16
CA PHE A 174 13.92 10.47 -8.20
C PHE A 174 13.54 9.08 -8.72
N PHE A 175 12.27 8.69 -8.61
CA PHE A 175 11.77 7.43 -9.15
C PHE A 175 11.40 7.61 -10.64
N LEU A 176 12.42 7.82 -11.47
CA LEU A 176 12.30 7.75 -12.94
C LEU A 176 12.43 6.31 -13.46
N GLU A 177 12.56 5.35 -12.57
CA GLU A 177 12.81 3.95 -12.89
C GLU A 177 11.57 3.26 -13.46
N ILE A 178 11.77 2.50 -14.54
CA ILE A 178 10.72 1.65 -15.13
C ILE A 178 10.36 0.50 -14.19
N ASN A 179 11.30 0.07 -13.32
CA ASN A 179 11.13 -1.08 -12.44
C ASN A 179 10.55 -0.69 -11.07
N SER A 180 9.28 -1.00 -10.86
CA SER A 180 8.58 -0.74 -9.59
C SER A 180 9.18 -1.42 -8.35
N ARG A 181 9.97 -2.49 -8.52
CA ARG A 181 10.60 -3.21 -7.40
C ARG A 181 11.83 -2.49 -6.89
N GLU A 182 12.68 -1.98 -7.77
CA GLU A 182 13.90 -1.24 -7.39
C GLU A 182 13.53 0.03 -6.65
N ALA A 183 12.56 0.79 -7.17
CA ALA A 183 12.02 1.95 -6.50
C ALA A 183 11.44 1.63 -5.10
N ALA A 184 10.78 0.48 -4.93
CA ALA A 184 10.32 0.02 -3.61
C ALA A 184 11.49 -0.20 -2.64
N LEU A 185 12.54 -0.89 -3.10
CA LEU A 185 13.73 -1.16 -2.28
C LEU A 185 14.45 0.13 -1.89
N LYS A 186 14.52 1.11 -2.80
CA LYS A 186 15.10 2.43 -2.52
C LYS A 186 14.31 3.20 -1.47
N ILE A 187 12.96 3.16 -1.52
CA ILE A 187 12.11 3.78 -0.48
C ILE A 187 12.33 3.10 0.86
N ARG A 188 12.36 1.77 0.87
CA ARG A 188 12.58 0.99 2.09
C ARG A 188 13.92 1.33 2.72
N HIS A 189 14.99 1.29 1.93
CA HIS A 189 16.33 1.67 2.37
C HIS A 189 16.37 3.11 2.89
N MET A 190 15.83 4.06 2.13
CA MET A 190 15.79 5.48 2.52
C MET A 190 15.10 5.66 3.87
N PHE A 191 13.92 5.06 4.04
CA PHE A 191 13.12 5.26 5.24
C PHE A 191 13.72 4.54 6.44
N LYS A 192 14.14 3.29 6.27
CA LYS A 192 14.85 2.51 7.29
C LYS A 192 16.10 3.23 7.79
N SER A 193 17.01 3.60 6.88
CA SER A 193 18.25 4.30 7.22
C SER A 193 17.96 5.63 7.92
N SER A 194 16.89 6.33 7.52
CA SER A 194 16.52 7.59 8.16
C SER A 194 16.05 7.41 9.60
N LEU A 195 15.19 6.42 9.86
CA LEU A 195 14.70 6.15 11.21
C LEU A 195 15.81 5.58 12.10
N GLU A 196 16.63 4.66 11.60
CA GLU A 196 17.79 4.14 12.36
C GLU A 196 18.75 5.25 12.76
N TYR A 197 19.01 6.21 11.86
CA TYR A 197 19.85 7.36 12.17
C TYR A 197 19.23 8.26 13.25
N LEU A 198 17.93 8.56 13.16
CA LEU A 198 17.24 9.33 14.20
C LEU A 198 17.21 8.59 15.55
N ASN A 199 17.09 7.27 15.51
CA ASN A 199 17.09 6.42 16.70
C ASN A 199 18.44 6.49 17.43
N ARG A 200 19.55 6.43 16.69
CA ARG A 200 20.91 6.64 17.23
C ARG A 200 21.09 8.03 17.84
N MET A 201 20.42 9.04 17.30
CA MET A 201 20.43 10.40 17.82
C MET A 201 19.48 10.62 19.01
N SER A 202 18.89 9.55 19.55
CA SER A 202 18.00 9.57 20.72
C SER A 202 16.73 10.42 20.57
N ILE A 203 16.21 10.52 19.34
CA ILE A 203 14.99 11.26 19.02
C ILE A 203 13.76 10.40 19.33
N ARG A 204 12.78 10.94 20.07
CA ARG A 204 11.61 10.16 20.53
C ARG A 204 10.40 10.27 19.62
N THR A 205 10.12 11.46 19.11
CA THR A 205 8.94 11.74 18.31
C THR A 205 9.31 12.24 16.92
N VAL A 206 8.87 11.52 15.89
CA VAL A 206 9.21 11.80 14.48
C VAL A 206 7.95 12.12 13.70
N LEU A 207 7.90 13.30 13.09
CA LEU A 207 6.92 13.69 12.08
C LEU A 207 7.46 13.31 10.70
N CYS A 208 6.73 12.44 10.02
CA CYS A 208 7.09 12.01 8.69
C CYS A 208 6.00 12.45 7.69
N PRO A 209 6.35 13.25 6.67
CA PRO A 209 5.46 13.49 5.55
C PRO A 209 5.46 12.25 4.65
N TYR A 210 4.65 12.30 3.60
CA TYR A 210 4.76 11.33 2.53
C TYR A 210 6.05 11.57 1.71
N LEU A 211 7.09 10.75 1.94
CA LEU A 211 8.44 10.95 1.36
C LEU A 211 8.54 10.62 -0.15
N ALA A 212 7.61 9.82 -0.67
CA ALA A 212 7.57 9.42 -2.06
C ALA A 212 6.52 10.22 -2.87
N ASP A 213 6.34 11.49 -2.52
CA ASP A 213 5.34 12.38 -3.13
C ASP A 213 5.50 12.51 -4.65
N SER A 214 4.49 13.08 -5.32
CA SER A 214 4.34 13.11 -6.77
C SER A 214 5.54 13.66 -7.55
N VAL A 215 6.38 14.48 -6.92
CA VAL A 215 7.63 15.00 -7.50
C VAL A 215 8.63 13.87 -7.74
N ASN A 216 8.66 12.86 -6.88
CA ASN A 216 9.54 11.72 -6.99
C ASN A 216 8.95 10.61 -7.87
N GLY A 217 7.62 10.54 -8.05
CA GLY A 217 6.97 9.77 -9.13
C GLY A 217 6.62 8.30 -8.84
N TYR A 218 6.68 7.84 -7.58
CA TYR A 218 6.38 6.45 -7.25
C TYR A 218 4.89 6.18 -6.96
N GLU A 219 4.45 4.92 -7.09
CA GLU A 219 3.07 4.51 -6.83
C GLU A 219 2.69 4.71 -5.35
N PRO A 220 1.66 5.53 -5.04
CA PRO A 220 1.45 6.02 -3.69
C PRO A 220 1.13 4.93 -2.67
N LYS A 221 0.29 3.96 -3.09
CA LYS A 221 -0.12 2.87 -2.20
C LYS A 221 1.05 2.02 -1.76
N LYS A 222 1.94 1.64 -2.68
CA LYS A 222 3.09 0.77 -2.37
C LYS A 222 4.13 1.46 -1.52
N ALA A 223 4.37 2.75 -1.77
CA ALA A 223 5.29 3.55 -0.97
C ALA A 223 4.83 3.64 0.49
N ILE A 224 3.53 3.93 0.71
CA ILE A 224 2.97 4.04 2.06
C ILE A 224 3.12 2.72 2.82
N HIS A 225 2.80 1.58 2.19
CA HIS A 225 2.98 0.27 2.82
C HIS A 225 4.44 0.01 3.17
N ALA A 226 5.35 0.25 2.21
CA ALA A 226 6.79 0.11 2.44
C ALA A 226 7.26 0.97 3.61
N MET A 227 6.85 2.24 3.68
CA MET A 227 7.21 3.11 4.80
C MET A 227 6.70 2.57 6.13
N ILE A 228 5.43 2.20 6.24
CA ILE A 228 4.85 1.71 7.50
C ILE A 228 5.49 0.38 7.93
N GLU A 229 5.77 -0.52 6.99
CA GLU A 229 6.48 -1.78 7.27
C GLU A 229 7.89 -1.52 7.81
N GLU A 230 8.68 -0.65 7.18
CA GLU A 230 10.02 -0.34 7.69
C GLU A 230 9.97 0.42 9.02
N ALA A 231 8.96 1.28 9.27
CA ALA A 231 8.78 1.89 10.59
C ALA A 231 8.47 0.84 11.66
N TYR A 232 7.66 -0.18 11.34
CA TYR A 232 7.40 -1.28 12.26
C TYR A 232 8.69 -2.07 12.55
N ASP A 233 9.48 -2.37 11.52
CA ASP A 233 10.73 -3.12 11.66
C ASP A 233 11.79 -2.32 12.45
N VAL A 234 11.88 -0.99 12.25
CA VAL A 234 12.80 -0.12 13.02
C VAL A 234 12.32 0.13 14.45
N LEU A 235 11.01 0.15 14.73
CA LEU A 235 10.53 0.27 16.12
C LEU A 235 10.76 -1.01 16.92
N THR A 236 10.62 -2.17 16.28
CA THR A 236 10.78 -3.47 16.94
C THR A 236 12.24 -3.94 17.00
N GLU A 237 13.07 -3.48 16.04
CA GLU A 237 14.50 -3.81 15.90
C GLU A 237 14.82 -5.30 16.02
N LEU A 238 13.95 -6.16 15.48
CA LEU A 238 14.05 -7.63 15.58
C LEU A 238 15.38 -8.20 15.06
N ASP A 239 15.98 -7.55 14.06
CA ASP A 239 17.21 -8.00 13.41
C ASP A 239 18.49 -7.44 14.07
N SER A 240 18.35 -6.53 15.04
CA SER A 240 19.50 -5.83 15.61
C SER A 240 20.20 -6.64 16.71
N ILE A 241 21.53 -6.66 16.70
CA ILE A 241 22.33 -7.33 17.74
C ILE A 241 22.26 -6.54 19.07
N LYS A 242 22.15 -5.22 18.99
CA LYS A 242 22.05 -4.31 20.13
C LYS A 242 20.94 -3.31 19.86
N PRO A 243 19.71 -3.58 20.33
CA PRO A 243 18.61 -2.69 20.07
C PRO A 243 18.71 -1.40 20.88
N LEU A 244 18.35 -0.29 20.26
CA LEU A 244 18.20 1.04 20.83
C LEU A 244 16.75 1.47 20.65
N TYR A 245 15.99 1.63 21.72
CA TYR A 245 14.58 2.02 21.63
C TYR A 245 14.39 3.48 22.00
N ALA A 246 14.94 4.40 21.20
CA ALA A 246 14.75 5.84 21.44
C ALA A 246 13.45 6.37 20.84
N ILE A 247 13.12 5.95 19.61
CA ILE A 247 11.89 6.37 18.94
C ILE A 247 10.69 5.71 19.61
N GLN A 248 9.76 6.54 20.09
CA GLN A 248 8.51 6.10 20.71
C GLN A 248 7.32 6.31 19.78
N ASN A 249 7.28 7.41 19.02
CA ASN A 249 6.14 7.76 18.18
C ASN A 249 6.59 8.17 16.77
N VAL A 250 6.08 7.46 15.76
CA VAL A 250 6.23 7.81 14.34
C VAL A 250 4.88 8.26 13.80
N ARG A 251 4.78 9.55 13.46
CA ARG A 251 3.51 10.17 13.03
C ARG A 251 3.59 10.49 11.55
N LEU A 252 2.78 9.81 10.74
CA LEU A 252 2.68 10.01 9.30
C LEU A 252 1.60 11.05 9.03
N VAL A 253 2.01 12.22 8.51
CA VAL A 253 1.13 13.39 8.38
C VAL A 253 0.94 13.76 6.92
N HIS A 254 -0.30 14.05 6.53
CA HIS A 254 -0.59 14.58 5.20
C HIS A 254 -1.67 15.67 5.22
N LYS A 255 -1.44 16.76 4.48
CA LYS A 255 -2.37 17.90 4.39
C LYS A 255 -3.69 17.58 3.69
N ARG A 256 -3.66 16.68 2.70
CA ARG A 256 -4.87 16.20 1.99
C ARG A 256 -5.50 15.00 2.68
N LEU A 257 -6.79 15.10 3.00
CA LEU A 257 -7.58 14.03 3.64
C LEU A 257 -7.59 12.72 2.85
N SER A 258 -7.68 12.78 1.52
CA SER A 258 -7.73 11.58 0.68
C SER A 258 -6.47 10.72 0.79
N GLU A 259 -5.30 11.34 0.86
CA GLU A 259 -4.02 10.66 1.06
C GLU A 259 -3.85 10.23 2.51
N ALA A 260 -4.24 11.07 3.48
CA ALA A 260 -4.20 10.70 4.90
C ALA A 260 -5.05 9.44 5.19
N ARG A 261 -6.22 9.30 4.55
CA ARG A 261 -7.03 8.07 4.61
C ARG A 261 -6.35 6.86 3.98
N LYS A 262 -5.56 7.03 2.92
CA LYS A 262 -4.76 5.94 2.35
C LYS A 262 -3.67 5.48 3.33
N ILE A 263 -3.02 6.42 4.01
CA ILE A 263 -2.05 6.12 5.08
C ILE A 263 -2.74 5.34 6.19
N ALA A 264 -3.88 5.81 6.69
CA ALA A 264 -4.68 5.12 7.70
C ALA A 264 -5.04 3.68 7.27
N SER A 265 -5.53 3.49 6.04
CA SER A 265 -5.85 2.15 5.53
C SER A 265 -4.63 1.23 5.45
N ALA A 266 -3.47 1.77 5.11
CA ALA A 266 -2.22 1.01 5.02
C ALA A 266 -1.70 0.62 6.41
N ILE A 267 -1.91 1.45 7.44
CA ILE A 267 -1.60 1.09 8.83
C ILE A 267 -2.39 -0.14 9.25
N VAL A 268 -3.70 -0.16 8.95
CA VAL A 268 -4.55 -1.33 9.22
C VAL A 268 -4.08 -2.56 8.43
N ASP A 269 -3.74 -2.40 7.15
CA ASP A 269 -3.21 -3.49 6.33
C ASP A 269 -1.93 -4.10 6.90
N VAL A 270 -0.94 -3.27 7.26
CA VAL A 270 0.33 -3.72 7.85
C VAL A 270 0.13 -4.33 9.24
N ALA A 271 -0.77 -3.77 10.06
CA ALA A 271 -1.10 -4.33 11.38
C ALA A 271 -1.63 -5.77 11.27
N HIS A 272 -2.49 -6.04 10.29
CA HIS A 272 -3.02 -7.39 10.02
C HIS A 272 -1.97 -8.36 9.47
N GLU A 273 -0.94 -7.87 8.77
CA GLU A 273 0.13 -8.71 8.25
C GLU A 273 1.17 -9.06 9.33
N ARG A 274 1.63 -8.04 10.07
CA ARG A 274 2.75 -8.16 11.02
C ARG A 274 2.32 -8.68 12.40
N ARG A 275 1.10 -8.40 12.88
CA ARG A 275 0.65 -8.87 14.20
C ARG A 275 0.03 -10.26 14.12
N PRO A 276 0.55 -11.26 14.86
CA PRO A 276 0.02 -12.62 14.81
C PRO A 276 -1.44 -12.71 15.26
N GLU A 277 -1.86 -11.86 16.22
CA GLU A 277 -3.22 -11.81 16.74
C GLU A 277 -4.23 -11.33 15.70
N LEU A 278 -3.82 -10.40 14.84
CA LEU A 278 -4.68 -9.83 13.81
C LEU A 278 -4.57 -10.56 12.47
N GLN A 279 -3.65 -11.51 12.32
CA GLN A 279 -3.49 -12.28 11.09
C GLN A 279 -4.78 -13.00 10.74
N VAL A 280 -5.22 -12.81 9.50
CA VAL A 280 -6.47 -13.37 9.00
C VAL A 280 -6.19 -14.48 7.99
N GLN A 281 -7.04 -15.50 7.98
CA GLN A 281 -7.02 -16.54 6.96
C GLN A 281 -8.45 -16.94 6.56
N PRO A 282 -8.66 -17.52 5.36
CA PRO A 282 -9.98 -18.02 4.98
C PRO A 282 -10.48 -19.10 5.95
N ALA A 283 -11.75 -19.01 6.35
CA ALA A 283 -12.39 -19.98 7.25
C ALA A 283 -12.24 -21.42 6.76
N SER A 284 -12.42 -21.65 5.46
CA SER A 284 -12.25 -22.98 4.85
C SER A 284 -10.84 -23.55 5.05
N VAL A 285 -9.81 -22.71 5.03
CA VAL A 285 -8.42 -23.12 5.26
C VAL A 285 -8.18 -23.38 6.75
N TYR A 286 -8.69 -22.51 7.63
CA TYR A 286 -8.59 -22.69 9.08
C TYR A 286 -9.23 -24.00 9.51
N TYR A 287 -10.52 -24.20 9.21
CA TYR A 287 -11.27 -25.36 9.68
C TYR A 287 -10.82 -26.65 8.99
N SER A 288 -10.40 -26.59 7.72
CA SER A 288 -9.79 -27.76 7.07
C SER A 288 -8.57 -28.24 7.83
N ARG A 289 -7.64 -27.33 8.19
CA ARG A 289 -6.45 -27.67 9.00
C ARG A 289 -6.82 -28.11 10.42
N ALA A 290 -7.73 -27.41 11.09
CA ALA A 290 -8.15 -27.73 12.46
C ALA A 290 -8.87 -29.10 12.55
N SER A 291 -9.63 -29.45 11.51
CA SER A 291 -10.33 -30.75 11.41
C SER A 291 -9.48 -31.85 10.78
N GLN A 292 -8.25 -31.54 10.34
CA GLN A 292 -7.40 -32.50 9.65
C GLN A 292 -7.00 -33.58 10.64
N ARG A 293 -7.67 -34.72 10.56
CA ARG A 293 -7.25 -35.93 11.26
C ARG A 293 -6.00 -36.44 10.57
N LEU A 294 -4.90 -36.54 11.31
CA LEU A 294 -3.72 -37.26 10.84
C LEU A 294 -4.13 -38.73 10.73
N ILE A 295 -4.27 -39.22 9.51
CA ILE A 295 -4.42 -40.64 9.26
C ILE A 295 -2.99 -41.16 9.08
N GLU A 296 -2.45 -41.77 10.12
CA GLU A 296 -1.20 -42.51 10.03
C GLU A 296 -1.46 -43.75 9.16
N PHE A 297 -0.89 -43.73 7.96
CA PHE A 297 -0.86 -44.90 7.09
C PHE A 297 0.46 -45.62 7.32
N ASP A 298 0.38 -46.93 7.51
CA ASP A 298 1.55 -47.78 7.57
C ASP A 298 2.29 -47.72 6.22
N GLU A 299 3.63 -47.60 6.22
CA GLU A 299 4.43 -47.40 5.00
C GLU A 299 4.24 -48.52 3.97
N SER A 300 3.87 -49.71 4.45
CA SER A 300 3.52 -50.89 3.66
C SER A 300 2.29 -50.66 2.76
N VAL A 301 1.29 -49.91 3.23
CA VAL A 301 0.04 -49.61 2.52
C VAL A 301 0.28 -48.54 1.43
N LEU A 302 1.16 -47.58 1.69
CA LEU A 302 1.52 -46.54 0.73
C LEU A 302 2.29 -47.08 -0.48
N LYS A 303 2.98 -48.24 -0.37
CA LYS A 303 3.63 -48.89 -1.52
C LYS A 303 2.64 -49.33 -2.61
N PHE A 304 1.39 -49.60 -2.26
CA PHE A 304 0.35 -49.89 -3.26
C PHE A 304 -0.12 -48.61 -3.99
N CYS A 305 -0.14 -47.47 -3.30
CA CYS A 305 -0.49 -46.15 -3.85
C CYS A 305 0.68 -45.43 -4.53
N SER A 306 1.93 -45.86 -4.29
CA SER A 306 3.15 -45.24 -4.82
C SER A 306 3.36 -45.48 -6.32
N GLN A 307 2.62 -46.42 -6.92
CA GLN A 307 2.41 -46.43 -8.36
C GLN A 307 1.57 -45.20 -8.74
N GLN A 308 2.20 -44.04 -8.78
CA GLN A 308 1.71 -42.88 -9.51
C GLN A 308 1.70 -43.25 -11.00
N ARG A 309 0.70 -44.00 -11.45
CA ARG A 309 0.13 -43.68 -12.75
C ARG A 309 -0.43 -42.29 -12.55
N LYS A 310 0.38 -41.25 -12.81
CA LYS A 310 -0.16 -39.94 -13.10
C LYS A 310 -1.14 -40.19 -14.24
N ILE A 311 -2.43 -40.27 -13.90
CA ILE A 311 -3.52 -40.11 -14.85
C ILE A 311 -3.42 -38.65 -15.24
N THR A 312 -2.43 -38.35 -16.07
CA THR A 312 -2.31 -37.06 -16.67
C THR A 312 -3.52 -36.97 -17.58
N TYR A 313 -4.38 -35.99 -17.33
CA TYR A 313 -5.37 -35.52 -18.31
C TYR A 313 -4.69 -34.91 -19.56
N LYS A 314 -3.47 -35.34 -19.91
CA LYS A 314 -2.72 -35.02 -21.12
C LYS A 314 -3.38 -35.56 -22.39
N ARG A 315 -4.51 -36.29 -22.31
CA ARG A 315 -5.28 -36.72 -23.48
C ARG A 315 -6.17 -35.65 -24.11
N HIS A 316 -6.35 -34.48 -23.49
CA HIS A 316 -7.14 -33.42 -24.14
C HIS A 316 -6.38 -32.63 -25.20
N SER A 317 -5.04 -32.53 -25.15
CA SER A 317 -4.29 -31.76 -26.16
C SER A 317 -4.34 -32.41 -27.54
N VAL A 318 -4.26 -33.74 -27.59
CA VAL A 318 -4.35 -34.53 -28.82
C VAL A 318 -5.76 -34.40 -29.41
N VAL A 319 -6.82 -34.64 -28.62
CA VAL A 319 -8.21 -34.47 -29.09
C VAL A 319 -8.53 -33.03 -29.50
N ARG A 320 -7.97 -32.02 -28.81
CA ARG A 320 -8.09 -30.60 -29.19
C ARG A 320 -7.43 -30.26 -30.53
N LYS A 321 -6.33 -30.94 -30.88
CA LYS A 321 -5.50 -30.64 -32.06
C LYS A 321 -5.85 -31.52 -33.27
N SER A 322 -5.94 -32.84 -33.11
CA SER A 322 -6.22 -33.78 -34.21
C SER A 322 -7.71 -33.85 -34.56
N ASN A 323 -8.60 -33.83 -33.56
CA ASN A 323 -10.06 -33.87 -33.74
C ASN A 323 -10.71 -32.58 -33.28
N ARG A 324 -10.16 -31.44 -33.73
CA ARG A 324 -10.58 -30.09 -33.35
C ARG A 324 -12.08 -29.88 -33.50
N MET A 325 -12.69 -30.37 -34.58
CA MET A 325 -14.14 -30.21 -34.82
C MET A 325 -15.00 -30.99 -33.83
N HIS A 326 -14.63 -32.24 -33.52
CA HIS A 326 -15.32 -33.05 -32.52
C HIS A 326 -15.14 -32.48 -31.11
N TRP A 327 -13.93 -32.03 -30.78
CA TRP A 327 -13.68 -31.29 -29.54
C TRP A 327 -14.56 -30.04 -29.44
N LEU A 328 -14.63 -29.22 -30.49
CA LEU A 328 -15.42 -27.97 -30.48
C LEU A 328 -16.93 -28.20 -30.41
N ARG A 329 -17.45 -29.22 -31.10
CA ARG A 329 -18.89 -29.50 -31.20
C ARG A 329 -19.44 -30.36 -30.05
N ASN A 330 -18.71 -31.37 -29.62
CA ASN A 330 -19.27 -32.41 -28.75
C ASN A 330 -18.70 -32.40 -27.34
N VAL A 331 -17.48 -31.86 -27.15
CA VAL A 331 -16.80 -31.92 -25.85
C VAL A 331 -16.73 -30.54 -25.20
N LYS A 332 -16.31 -29.51 -25.93
CA LYS A 332 -16.16 -28.12 -25.43
C LYS A 332 -17.43 -27.47 -24.88
N PRO A 333 -18.66 -27.76 -25.38
CA PRO A 333 -19.88 -27.24 -24.76
C PRO A 333 -20.16 -27.83 -23.37
N TYR A 334 -19.73 -29.08 -23.13
CA TYR A 334 -19.99 -29.82 -21.88
C TYR A 334 -18.77 -29.90 -20.96
N VAL A 335 -17.56 -29.63 -21.46
CA VAL A 335 -16.43 -29.22 -20.65
C VAL A 335 -16.81 -27.85 -20.16
N TRP A 336 -17.48 -27.82 -19.00
CA TRP A 336 -17.75 -26.61 -18.28
C TRP A 336 -16.44 -25.85 -18.25
N ARG A 337 -16.39 -24.71 -18.95
CA ARG A 337 -15.39 -23.72 -18.59
C ARG A 337 -15.67 -23.54 -17.11
N THR A 338 -14.69 -23.80 -16.26
CA THR A 338 -14.65 -23.24 -14.91
C THR A 338 -14.73 -21.74 -15.12
N GLY A 339 -15.95 -21.25 -15.34
CA GLY A 339 -16.19 -20.01 -16.02
C GLY A 339 -16.04 -18.95 -15.00
N ARG A 340 -14.79 -18.71 -14.56
CA ARG A 340 -14.43 -17.88 -13.40
C ARG A 340 -15.62 -17.75 -12.47
N LEU A 341 -16.06 -18.88 -11.90
CA LEU A 341 -17.06 -18.86 -10.85
C LEU A 341 -16.41 -17.98 -9.79
N TYR A 342 -16.83 -16.72 -9.74
CA TYR A 342 -16.32 -15.75 -8.77
C TYR A 342 -16.92 -16.16 -7.44
N SER A 343 -16.43 -17.24 -6.85
CA SER A 343 -16.84 -17.70 -5.52
C SER A 343 -16.96 -16.48 -4.60
N PRO A 344 -17.99 -16.41 -3.75
CA PRO A 344 -18.08 -15.34 -2.78
C PRO A 344 -16.73 -15.24 -2.03
N PRO A 345 -16.29 -14.03 -1.67
CA PRO A 345 -15.09 -13.90 -0.87
C PRO A 345 -15.22 -14.82 0.35
N PRO A 346 -14.21 -15.65 0.64
CA PRO A 346 -14.29 -16.52 1.80
C PRO A 346 -14.41 -15.67 3.06
N LEU A 347 -15.23 -16.13 4.00
CA LEU A 347 -15.28 -15.55 5.34
C LEU A 347 -13.86 -15.60 5.93
N LEU A 348 -13.34 -14.46 6.32
CA LEU A 348 -12.05 -14.38 6.98
C LEU A 348 -12.22 -14.62 8.49
N VAL A 349 -11.31 -15.41 9.05
CA VAL A 349 -11.23 -15.71 10.48
C VAL A 349 -9.82 -15.42 10.99
N TYR A 350 -9.69 -15.10 12.27
CA TYR A 350 -8.40 -14.90 12.90
C TYR A 350 -7.64 -16.21 12.92
N LYS A 351 -6.38 -16.17 12.52
CA LYS A 351 -5.52 -17.36 12.43
C LYS A 351 -5.27 -17.99 13.80
N ALA A 352 -5.22 -17.17 14.86
CA ALA A 352 -5.02 -17.65 16.23
C ALA A 352 -6.27 -18.33 16.81
N THR A 353 -7.45 -17.73 16.65
CA THR A 353 -8.67 -18.15 17.38
C THR A 353 -9.72 -18.84 16.51
N GLY A 354 -9.70 -18.67 15.19
CA GLY A 354 -10.75 -19.17 14.29
C GLY A 354 -12.06 -18.36 14.34
N LEU A 355 -12.12 -17.30 15.15
CA LEU A 355 -13.26 -16.37 15.24
C LEU A 355 -13.36 -15.48 14.00
N PRO A 356 -14.57 -15.07 13.58
CA PRO A 356 -14.76 -14.20 12.42
C PRO A 356 -14.06 -12.85 12.62
N THR A 357 -13.39 -12.38 11.57
CA THR A 357 -12.67 -11.10 11.62
C THR A 357 -13.59 -9.94 11.29
N LEU A 358 -13.39 -8.79 11.93
CA LEU A 358 -14.07 -7.54 11.55
C LEU A 358 -13.68 -7.09 10.14
N LYS A 359 -12.41 -7.31 9.78
CA LYS A 359 -11.88 -7.06 8.43
C LYS A 359 -12.32 -8.18 7.50
N GLN A 360 -13.34 -7.92 6.70
CA GLN A 360 -13.79 -8.81 5.63
C GLN A 360 -13.37 -8.26 4.26
N LEU A 361 -13.22 -9.16 3.30
CA LEU A 361 -12.98 -8.75 1.91
C LEU A 361 -14.23 -8.04 1.38
N PRO A 362 -14.06 -6.99 0.55
CA PRO A 362 -15.20 -6.33 -0.05
C PRO A 362 -16.02 -7.31 -0.89
N PRO A 363 -17.36 -7.15 -0.92
CA PRO A 363 -18.23 -8.03 -1.67
C PRO A 363 -17.81 -8.05 -3.14
N ARG A 364 -17.59 -9.25 -3.68
CA ARG A 364 -17.30 -9.45 -5.11
C ARG A 364 -18.55 -9.98 -5.79
N PRO A 365 -18.86 -9.52 -7.02
CA PRO A 365 -20.00 -10.05 -7.76
C PRO A 365 -19.79 -11.55 -8.01
N TYR A 366 -20.63 -12.37 -7.37
CA TYR A 366 -20.68 -13.82 -7.53
C TYR A 366 -21.78 -14.19 -8.52
N TYR A 367 -21.50 -15.23 -9.31
CA TYR A 367 -22.47 -15.87 -10.21
C TYR A 367 -22.69 -17.29 -9.68
N LYS A 368 -23.82 -17.50 -9.00
CA LYS A 368 -24.34 -18.85 -8.73
C LYS A 368 -25.30 -19.20 -9.85
N ASP A 369 -25.11 -20.33 -10.52
CA ASP A 369 -26.08 -20.85 -11.50
C ASP A 369 -26.49 -19.85 -12.61
N ARG A 370 -25.54 -19.05 -13.09
CA ARG A 370 -25.72 -17.99 -14.12
C ARG A 370 -26.59 -16.80 -13.68
N LEU A 371 -27.00 -16.71 -12.42
CA LEU A 371 -27.71 -15.56 -11.86
C LEU A 371 -26.72 -14.72 -11.02
N SER A 372 -26.60 -13.42 -11.32
CA SER A 372 -25.92 -12.47 -10.44
C SER A 372 -26.85 -12.06 -9.30
N HIS A 373 -26.36 -12.06 -8.06
CA HIS A 373 -27.13 -11.59 -6.89
C HIS A 373 -27.44 -10.09 -6.92
N VAL A 374 -26.82 -9.35 -7.84
CA VAL A 374 -27.26 -8.00 -8.16
C VAL A 374 -28.38 -8.14 -9.20
N LEU A 375 -29.63 -8.00 -8.75
CA LEU A 375 -30.84 -8.05 -9.60
C LEU A 375 -30.78 -7.05 -10.77
N PHE A 376 -30.00 -5.98 -10.61
CA PHE A 376 -29.68 -5.01 -11.66
C PHE A 376 -28.23 -4.57 -11.50
N PRO A 377 -27.31 -4.85 -12.44
CA PRO A 377 -25.99 -4.25 -12.39
C PRO A 377 -26.15 -2.72 -12.48
N LEU A 378 -26.12 -2.04 -11.33
CA LEU A 378 -26.03 -0.59 -11.27
C LEU A 378 -24.69 -0.21 -11.91
N MET A 379 -24.76 0.14 -13.19
CA MET A 379 -23.73 0.83 -13.95
C MET A 379 -22.39 0.08 -14.12
N ARG A 380 -22.39 -1.13 -14.69
CA ARG A 380 -21.22 -1.62 -15.46
C ARG A 380 -21.62 -2.18 -16.82
N LYS A 381 -21.08 -1.54 -17.86
CA LYS A 381 -21.39 -1.76 -19.29
C LYS A 381 -21.20 -3.22 -19.73
N PRO A 382 -22.02 -3.68 -20.69
CA PRO A 382 -21.98 -5.05 -21.21
C PRO A 382 -20.72 -5.25 -22.06
N ILE A 383 -20.40 -6.53 -22.31
CA ILE A 383 -19.33 -7.07 -23.19
C ILE A 383 -18.16 -7.69 -22.39
N LYS A 384 -18.31 -9.01 -22.18
CA LYS A 384 -17.23 -9.94 -21.81
C LYS A 384 -16.19 -9.99 -22.95
N GLY A 385 -15.25 -9.05 -22.97
CA GLY A 385 -14.19 -9.04 -24.00
C GLY A 385 -13.03 -8.08 -23.75
N LEU A 386 -13.26 -6.99 -23.03
CA LEU A 386 -12.22 -6.01 -22.70
C LEU A 386 -11.44 -6.47 -21.46
N ARG A 387 -10.12 -6.61 -21.59
CA ARG A 387 -9.25 -6.74 -20.42
C ARG A 387 -9.05 -5.35 -19.84
N THR A 388 -9.16 -5.20 -18.54
CA THR A 388 -8.72 -3.99 -17.84
C THR A 388 -7.32 -4.18 -17.28
N SER A 389 -6.50 -3.13 -17.27
CA SER A 389 -5.24 -3.11 -16.54
C SER A 389 -5.48 -3.19 -15.02
N GLY A 390 -4.43 -3.41 -14.23
CA GLY A 390 -4.49 -3.34 -12.77
C GLY A 390 -4.93 -1.97 -12.22
N SER A 391 -4.87 -0.91 -13.04
CA SER A 391 -5.35 0.44 -12.75
C SER A 391 -6.78 0.73 -13.24
N GLY A 392 -7.46 -0.24 -13.85
CA GLY A 392 -8.85 -0.10 -14.30
C GLY A 392 -9.04 0.50 -15.69
N HIS A 393 -7.97 0.81 -16.43
CA HIS A 393 -8.09 1.25 -17.82
C HIS A 393 -8.41 0.09 -18.76
N LEU A 394 -9.27 0.35 -19.76
CA LEU A 394 -9.67 -0.62 -20.77
C LEU A 394 -8.54 -0.84 -21.77
N LEU A 395 -7.99 -2.06 -21.80
CA LEU A 395 -7.06 -2.51 -22.84
C LEU A 395 -7.90 -3.09 -23.99
N GLY A 396 -7.99 -2.35 -25.09
CA GLY A 396 -8.56 -2.86 -26.33
C GLY A 396 -7.76 -4.06 -26.83
N LYS A 397 -8.44 -5.11 -27.30
CA LYS A 397 -7.80 -6.07 -28.20
C LYS A 397 -7.96 -5.53 -29.62
N THR A 398 -6.89 -5.56 -30.42
CA THR A 398 -7.05 -5.62 -31.87
C THR A 398 -7.98 -6.79 -32.20
N LYS A 399 -9.00 -6.54 -33.04
CA LYS A 399 -9.92 -7.60 -33.48
C LYS A 399 -9.05 -8.73 -34.09
N PRO A 400 -9.15 -9.99 -33.63
CA PRO A 400 -8.57 -11.08 -34.38
C PRO A 400 -9.30 -11.17 -35.72
N ASP A 401 -8.55 -11.30 -36.80
CA ASP A 401 -9.14 -11.45 -38.13
C ASP A 401 -10.12 -12.64 -38.15
N PRO A 402 -11.22 -12.52 -38.89
CA PRO A 402 -12.19 -13.60 -38.99
C PRO A 402 -11.52 -14.85 -39.56
N ILE A 403 -11.98 -16.03 -39.11
CA ILE A 403 -11.34 -17.34 -39.33
C ILE A 403 -11.11 -17.65 -40.83
N TYR A 404 -11.89 -17.07 -41.74
CA TYR A 404 -11.75 -17.22 -43.19
C TYR A 404 -10.68 -16.32 -43.83
N MET A 405 -10.18 -15.31 -43.11
CA MET A 405 -9.09 -14.41 -43.54
C MET A 405 -7.70 -14.88 -43.06
N GLN A 406 -7.64 -15.86 -42.16
CA GLN A 406 -6.37 -16.45 -41.71
C GLN A 406 -5.85 -17.40 -42.79
N ARG A 407 -5.26 -16.86 -43.86
CA ARG A 407 -4.51 -17.65 -44.84
C ARG A 407 -3.30 -18.29 -44.15
N LYS A 408 -3.06 -19.56 -44.50
CA LYS A 408 -1.84 -20.31 -44.15
C LYS A 408 -0.63 -19.55 -44.67
N GLU A 409 0.17 -19.00 -43.79
CA GLU A 409 1.62 -18.95 -44.03
C GLU A 409 2.14 -20.31 -43.56
N LEU A 410 2.54 -21.11 -44.55
CA LEU A 410 3.33 -22.34 -44.35
C LEU A 410 4.78 -21.94 -44.13
#